data_AF-A0A3R7XQM4-F1
#
_entry.id   AF-A0A3R7XQM4-F1
#
_cell.length_a   1.000
_cell.length_b   1.000
_cell.length_c   1.000
_cell.angle_alpha   90.00
_cell.angle_beta   90.00
_cell.angle_gamma   90.00
#
_symmetry.space_group_name_H-M   'P 1'
#
loop_
_entity.id
_entity.type
_entity.pdbx_description
1 polymer ?
#
loop_
_entity_poly.entity_id
_entity_poly.type
_entity_poly.pdbx_seq_one_letter_code
_entity_poly.pdbx_strand_id
1 'polypeptide(L)'
;PATQHYISDLPSHTEQATTGLVPARNMRWFCDTYLDGLAPAEPVLERMFPSRRTPLNYFPRALIITAERDPLRDDGAHFAVKLHRSGRKITYKHLAKASHGFVCSEGNSEHFQEAVNLASQWLAIPLSLQSPQEDSESLTSQAV
;
A
#
# COMPACT_ATOMS: atom_id res chain seq x y z
N PRO A 1 2.99 -6.04 -4.52
CA PRO A 1 1.54 -5.80 -4.30
C PRO A 1 1.22 -5.92 -2.81
N ALA A 2 0.29 -5.12 -2.32
CA ALA A 2 -0.13 -5.04 -0.93
C ALA A 2 -1.32 -5.96 -0.61
N THR A 3 -2.22 -6.20 -1.57
CA THR A 3 -3.48 -6.90 -1.27
C THR A 3 -3.61 -8.28 -1.90
N GLN A 4 -3.07 -8.47 -3.09
CA GLN A 4 -3.29 -9.70 -3.85
C GLN A 4 -2.26 -9.97 -4.94
N HIS A 5 -2.25 -11.22 -5.42
CA HIS A 5 -1.41 -11.67 -6.53
C HIS A 5 -1.85 -11.03 -7.85
N TYR A 6 -0.95 -10.89 -8.81
CA TYR A 6 -1.26 -10.27 -10.10
C TYR A 6 -2.30 -11.05 -10.93
N ILE A 7 -2.55 -12.34 -10.60
CA ILE A 7 -3.59 -13.17 -11.22
C ILE A 7 -5.00 -12.64 -10.92
N SER A 8 -5.17 -11.87 -9.84
CA SER A 8 -6.44 -11.21 -9.55
C SER A 8 -6.79 -10.08 -10.54
N ASP A 9 -5.88 -9.75 -11.47
CA ASP A 9 -6.09 -8.90 -12.65
C ASP A 9 -6.92 -7.64 -12.39
N LEU A 10 -6.42 -6.78 -11.49
CA LEU A 10 -7.03 -5.47 -11.26
C LEU A 10 -6.98 -4.62 -12.54
N PRO A 11 -7.96 -3.72 -12.79
CA PRO A 11 -8.02 -2.95 -14.02
C PRO A 11 -6.70 -2.25 -14.39
N SER A 12 -6.02 -1.64 -13.40
CA SER A 12 -4.72 -1.00 -13.61
C SER A 12 -3.64 -1.91 -14.19
N HIS A 13 -3.65 -3.21 -13.89
CA HIS A 13 -2.68 -4.16 -14.46
C HIS A 13 -2.78 -4.28 -15.98
N THR A 14 -3.99 -4.07 -16.53
CA THR A 14 -4.25 -4.11 -17.97
C THR A 14 -4.24 -2.71 -18.57
N GLU A 15 -4.91 -1.73 -17.96
CA GLU A 15 -4.94 -0.33 -18.42
C GLU A 15 -3.55 0.30 -18.53
N GLN A 16 -2.69 0.01 -17.55
CA GLN A 16 -1.37 0.61 -17.42
C GLN A 16 -0.24 -0.37 -17.79
N ALA A 17 -0.56 -1.49 -18.45
CA ALA A 17 0.34 -2.63 -18.66
C ALA A 17 1.68 -2.27 -19.31
N THR A 18 1.67 -1.29 -20.22
CA THR A 18 2.82 -0.86 -21.02
C THR A 18 3.28 0.55 -20.69
N THR A 19 2.72 1.16 -19.66
CA THR A 19 3.01 2.56 -19.29
C THR A 19 4.18 2.66 -18.34
N GLY A 20 4.87 3.81 -18.38
CA GLY A 20 6.00 4.10 -17.49
C GLY A 20 7.25 3.26 -17.76
N LEU A 21 8.21 3.34 -16.84
CA LEU A 21 9.49 2.63 -16.91
C LEU A 21 9.38 1.18 -16.42
N VAL A 22 8.37 0.87 -15.60
CA VAL A 22 8.16 -0.45 -15.00
C VAL A 22 6.82 -1.03 -15.46
N PRO A 23 6.78 -1.71 -16.62
CA PRO A 23 5.56 -2.28 -17.17
C PRO A 23 5.07 -3.50 -16.38
N ALA A 24 3.80 -3.87 -16.57
CA ALA A 24 3.18 -5.00 -15.86
C ALA A 24 3.92 -6.33 -16.04
N ARG A 25 4.57 -6.55 -17.19
CA ARG A 25 5.41 -7.76 -17.40
C ARG A 25 6.57 -7.85 -16.41
N ASN A 26 7.18 -6.71 -16.04
CA ASN A 26 8.27 -6.68 -15.07
C ASN A 26 7.73 -6.99 -13.68
N MET A 27 6.54 -6.45 -13.33
CA MET A 27 5.87 -6.75 -12.07
C MET A 27 5.54 -8.24 -11.91
N ARG A 28 5.09 -8.90 -12.99
CA ARG A 28 4.87 -10.35 -13.02
C ARG A 28 6.19 -11.11 -12.80
N TRP A 29 7.22 -10.77 -13.57
CA TRP A 29 8.55 -11.39 -13.42
C TRP A 29 9.12 -11.22 -12.00
N PHE A 30 9.02 -10.04 -11.38
CA PHE A 30 9.44 -9.83 -9.98
C PHE A 30 8.67 -10.72 -9.00
N CYS A 31 7.35 -10.85 -9.20
CA CYS A 31 6.51 -11.69 -8.37
C CYS A 31 6.87 -13.17 -8.51
N ASP A 32 7.00 -13.66 -9.76
CA ASP A 32 7.36 -15.05 -10.04
C ASP A 32 8.75 -15.40 -9.49
N THR A 33 9.71 -14.48 -9.64
CA THR A 33 11.06 -14.64 -9.11
C THR A 33 11.06 -14.67 -7.58
N TYR A 34 10.24 -13.84 -6.93
CA TYR A 34 10.13 -13.84 -5.47
C TYR A 34 9.46 -15.11 -4.93
N LEU A 35 8.48 -15.65 -5.67
CA LEU A 35 7.74 -16.84 -5.28
C LEU A 35 8.48 -18.14 -5.53
N ASP A 36 9.49 -18.15 -6.39
CA ASP A 36 10.35 -19.32 -6.67
C ASP A 36 9.56 -20.61 -6.92
N GLY A 37 8.51 -20.51 -7.75
CA GLY A 37 7.66 -21.63 -8.13
C GLY A 37 6.53 -21.98 -7.16
N LEU A 38 6.38 -21.27 -6.03
CA LEU A 38 5.23 -21.44 -5.14
C LEU A 38 3.92 -21.10 -5.85
N ALA A 39 2.93 -21.97 -5.72
CA ALA A 39 1.66 -21.75 -6.41
C ALA A 39 0.86 -20.62 -5.74
N PRO A 40 0.13 -19.78 -6.50
CA PRO A 40 -0.64 -18.64 -5.98
C PRO A 40 -1.65 -18.97 -4.87
N ALA A 41 -2.11 -20.22 -4.81
CA ALA A 41 -3.08 -20.71 -3.84
C ALA A 41 -2.43 -21.30 -2.57
N GLU A 42 -1.10 -21.41 -2.51
CA GLU A 42 -0.46 -21.98 -1.34
C GLU A 42 -0.63 -21.07 -0.11
N PRO A 43 -1.01 -21.62 1.06
CA PRO A 43 -1.24 -20.82 2.27
C PRO A 43 -0.05 -19.96 2.70
N VAL A 44 1.17 -20.35 2.34
CA VAL A 44 2.39 -19.59 2.68
C VAL A 44 2.41 -18.21 2.02
N LEU A 45 1.78 -18.04 0.84
CA LEU A 45 1.72 -16.76 0.14
C LEU A 45 0.88 -15.71 0.85
N GLU A 46 -0.01 -16.10 1.78
CA GLU A 46 -0.77 -15.14 2.59
C GLU A 46 0.16 -14.17 3.33
N ARG A 47 1.40 -14.59 3.64
CA ARG A 47 2.43 -13.75 4.27
C ARG A 47 3.03 -12.69 3.35
N MET A 48 2.92 -12.87 2.03
CA MET A 48 3.41 -11.90 1.03
C MET A 48 2.57 -10.62 1.03
N PHE A 49 1.27 -10.73 1.32
CA PHE A 49 0.33 -9.62 1.23
C PHE A 49 0.06 -9.02 2.61
N PRO A 50 0.51 -7.78 2.91
CA PRO A 50 0.20 -7.09 4.16
C PRO A 50 -1.27 -7.13 4.54
N SER A 51 -2.18 -7.03 3.55
CA SER A 51 -3.63 -7.05 3.81
C SER A 51 -4.17 -8.38 4.34
N ARG A 52 -3.40 -9.46 4.23
CA ARG A 52 -3.80 -10.82 4.62
C ARG A 52 -3.01 -11.32 5.84
N ARG A 53 -1.75 -10.92 5.96
CA ARG A 53 -0.85 -11.35 7.04
C ARG A 53 -1.19 -10.75 8.41
N THR A 54 -1.69 -9.52 8.45
CA THR A 54 -1.79 -8.74 9.69
C THR A 54 -3.23 -8.28 9.91
N PRO A 55 -3.79 -8.43 11.13
CA PRO A 55 -5.04 -7.78 11.48
C PRO A 55 -4.91 -6.26 11.30
N LEU A 56 -5.69 -5.71 10.38
CA LEU A 56 -5.54 -4.32 9.94
C LEU A 56 -5.97 -3.30 11.01
N ASN A 57 -6.60 -3.75 12.10
CA ASN A 57 -6.90 -2.93 13.27
C ASN A 57 -5.64 -2.55 14.06
N TYR A 58 -4.53 -3.27 13.92
CA TYR A 58 -3.24 -2.93 14.55
C TYR A 58 -2.24 -2.28 13.59
N PHE A 59 -2.66 -1.93 12.37
CA PHE A 59 -1.76 -1.32 11.40
C PHE A 59 -1.35 0.09 11.86
N PRO A 60 -0.07 0.48 11.74
CA PRO A 60 0.37 1.82 12.10
C PRO A 60 -0.30 2.88 11.22
N ARG A 61 -0.25 4.14 11.67
CA ARG A 61 -0.59 5.30 10.83
C ARG A 61 0.19 5.18 9.53
N ALA A 62 -0.49 5.25 8.38
CA ALA A 62 0.14 5.03 7.09
C ALA A 62 -0.14 6.17 6.10
N LEU A 63 0.88 6.48 5.30
CA LEU A 63 0.79 7.29 4.09
C LEU A 63 0.88 6.33 2.90
N ILE A 64 -0.10 6.36 2.02
CA ILE A 64 -0.12 5.59 0.77
C ILE A 64 -0.18 6.57 -0.40
N ILE A 65 0.81 6.49 -1.29
CA ILE A 65 0.87 7.31 -2.50
C ILE A 65 0.78 6.36 -3.70
N THR A 66 -0.12 6.63 -4.64
CA THR A 66 -0.27 5.87 -5.89
C THR A 66 -0.06 6.79 -7.09
N ALA A 67 0.30 6.20 -8.22
CA ALA A 67 0.47 6.89 -9.50
C ALA A 67 -0.58 6.42 -10.52
N GLU A 68 -1.00 7.30 -11.43
CA GLU A 68 -1.97 6.95 -12.47
C GLU A 68 -1.42 5.92 -13.47
N ARG A 69 -0.19 6.11 -13.94
CA ARG A 69 0.48 5.22 -14.90
C ARG A 69 1.24 4.11 -14.20
N ASP A 70 0.53 3.36 -13.36
CA ASP A 70 1.08 2.31 -12.52
C ASP A 70 0.20 1.05 -12.57
N PRO A 71 0.74 -0.12 -12.97
CA PRO A 71 0.03 -1.39 -12.88
C PRO A 71 -0.52 -1.72 -11.49
N LEU A 72 0.10 -1.20 -10.42
CA LEU A 72 -0.29 -1.39 -9.02
C LEU A 72 -1.25 -0.30 -8.49
N ARG A 73 -1.68 0.67 -9.31
CA ARG A 73 -2.55 1.78 -8.91
C ARG A 73 -3.74 1.30 -8.08
N ASP A 74 -4.48 0.33 -8.60
CA ASP A 74 -5.72 -0.13 -7.99
C ASP A 74 -5.47 -0.98 -6.74
N ASP A 75 -4.36 -1.74 -6.70
CA ASP A 75 -3.97 -2.54 -5.52
C ASP A 75 -3.62 -1.62 -4.33
N GLY A 76 -2.90 -0.53 -4.59
CA GLY A 76 -2.62 0.49 -3.59
C GLY A 76 -3.88 1.21 -3.10
N ALA A 77 -4.79 1.56 -4.00
CA ALA A 77 -6.07 2.16 -3.65
C ALA A 77 -6.95 1.22 -2.80
N HIS A 78 -7.03 -0.06 -3.19
CA HIS A 78 -7.73 -1.09 -2.40
C HIS A 78 -7.13 -1.26 -1.01
N PHE A 79 -5.81 -1.20 -0.88
CA PHE A 79 -5.17 -1.29 0.43
C PHE A 79 -5.52 -0.10 1.33
N ALA A 80 -5.51 1.12 0.78
CA ALA A 80 -5.94 2.32 1.50
C ALA A 80 -7.39 2.22 1.99
N VAL A 81 -8.30 1.73 1.14
CA VAL A 81 -9.71 1.51 1.51
C VAL A 81 -9.84 0.46 2.61
N LYS A 82 -9.12 -0.67 2.51
CA LYS A 82 -9.13 -1.73 3.54
C LYS A 82 -8.66 -1.20 4.90
N LEU A 83 -7.58 -0.43 4.93
CA LEU A 83 -7.05 0.17 6.17
C LEU A 83 -7.98 1.24 6.74
N HIS A 84 -8.61 2.04 5.89
CA HIS A 84 -9.61 3.02 6.35
C HIS A 84 -10.81 2.31 7.00
N ARG A 85 -11.32 1.24 6.38
CA ARG A 85 -12.44 0.44 6.91
C ARG A 85 -12.10 -0.31 8.19
N SER A 86 -10.83 -0.61 8.47
CA SER A 86 -10.39 -1.14 9.77
C SER A 86 -10.20 -0.05 10.85
N GLY A 87 -10.69 1.17 10.59
CA GLY A 87 -10.68 2.28 11.53
C GLY A 87 -9.30 2.87 11.76
N ARG A 88 -8.35 2.73 10.83
CA ARG A 88 -6.99 3.29 10.95
C ARG A 88 -6.89 4.69 10.36
N LYS A 89 -5.93 5.46 10.89
CA LYS A 89 -5.58 6.80 10.37
C LYS A 89 -4.71 6.63 9.12
N ILE A 90 -5.30 6.89 7.96
CA ILE A 90 -4.66 6.74 6.65
C ILE A 90 -4.66 8.08 5.92
N THR A 91 -3.50 8.46 5.40
CA THR A 91 -3.37 9.53 4.42
C THR A 91 -3.18 8.87 3.06
N TYR A 92 -4.06 9.14 2.11
CA TYR A 92 -3.97 8.61 0.76
C TYR A 92 -3.82 9.76 -0.23
N LYS A 93 -2.86 9.63 -1.15
CA LYS A 93 -2.64 10.57 -2.25
C LYS A 93 -2.52 9.80 -3.56
N HIS A 94 -3.24 10.27 -4.57
CA HIS A 94 -3.11 9.78 -5.93
C HIS A 94 -2.46 10.86 -6.81
N LEU A 95 -1.44 10.49 -7.58
CA LEU A 95 -0.71 11.37 -8.50
C LEU A 95 -1.14 11.08 -9.95
N ALA A 96 -2.06 11.90 -10.45
CA ALA A 96 -2.76 11.70 -11.73
C ALA A 96 -1.86 11.69 -12.99
N LYS A 97 -0.60 12.12 -12.87
CA LYS A 97 0.36 12.18 -13.98
C LYS A 97 1.61 11.32 -13.75
N ALA A 98 1.82 10.80 -12.54
CA ALA A 98 3.01 10.02 -12.21
C ALA A 98 2.98 8.63 -12.85
N SER A 99 4.15 7.99 -12.94
CA SER A 99 4.29 6.59 -13.36
C SER A 99 4.97 5.75 -12.28
N HIS A 100 4.85 4.42 -12.33
CA HIS A 100 5.47 3.54 -11.33
C HIS A 100 6.96 3.84 -11.18
N GLY A 101 7.42 3.96 -9.93
CA GLY A 101 8.82 4.27 -9.62
C GLY A 101 9.17 5.76 -9.63
N PHE A 102 8.20 6.68 -9.67
CA PHE A 102 8.41 8.14 -9.67
C PHE A 102 9.34 8.66 -8.54
N VAL A 103 9.45 7.95 -7.40
CA VAL A 103 10.37 8.33 -6.30
C VAL A 103 11.82 7.88 -6.53
N CYS A 104 12.04 6.83 -7.32
CA CYS A 104 13.36 6.16 -7.39
C CYS A 104 13.97 6.18 -8.80
N SER A 105 13.15 6.11 -9.84
CA SER A 105 13.58 5.77 -11.19
C SER A 105 13.52 6.96 -12.17
N GLU A 106 12.79 8.02 -11.84
CA GLU A 106 12.61 9.20 -12.71
C GLU A 106 13.55 10.38 -12.36
N GLY A 107 14.39 10.25 -11.33
CA GLY A 107 15.24 11.35 -10.84
C GLY A 107 14.44 12.48 -10.17
N ASN A 108 14.98 13.70 -10.21
CA ASN A 108 14.39 14.88 -9.56
C ASN A 108 13.20 15.47 -10.35
N SER A 109 12.20 14.65 -10.66
CA SER A 109 10.99 15.06 -11.38
C SER A 109 10.00 15.83 -10.50
N GLU A 110 8.98 16.46 -11.09
CA GLU A 110 7.89 17.11 -10.35
C GLU A 110 7.19 16.12 -9.40
N HIS A 111 6.94 14.90 -9.85
CA HIS A 111 6.28 13.85 -9.05
C HIS A 111 7.17 13.34 -7.92
N PHE A 112 8.48 13.25 -8.15
CA PHE A 112 9.46 12.99 -7.09
C PHE A 112 9.37 14.05 -5.99
N GLN A 113 9.46 15.34 -6.38
CA GLN A 113 9.43 16.46 -5.44
C GLN A 113 8.11 16.52 -4.67
N GLU A 114 6.98 16.37 -5.35
CA GLU A 114 5.65 16.36 -4.70
C GLU A 114 5.55 15.24 -3.66
N ALA A 115 5.97 14.03 -4.01
CA ALA A 115 5.88 12.88 -3.11
C ALA A 115 6.83 12.96 -1.92
N VAL A 116 8.07 13.40 -2.14
CA VAL A 116 9.05 13.60 -1.06
C VAL A 116 8.56 14.69 -0.12
N ASN A 117 8.07 15.83 -0.63
CA ASN A 117 7.53 16.90 0.21
C ASN A 117 6.34 16.42 1.05
N LEU A 118 5.40 15.69 0.43
CA LEU A 118 4.26 15.11 1.13
C LEU A 118 4.71 14.14 2.24
N ALA A 119 5.65 13.25 1.93
CA ALA A 119 6.17 12.28 2.89
C ALA A 119 6.91 12.99 4.05
N SER A 120 7.74 13.99 3.77
CA SER A 120 8.43 14.78 4.77
C SER A 120 7.46 15.51 5.70
N GLN A 121 6.43 16.16 5.16
CA GLN A 121 5.40 16.83 5.96
C GLN A 121 4.62 15.84 6.83
N TRP A 122 4.26 14.68 6.27
CA TRP A 122 3.54 13.64 6.99
C TRP A 122 4.36 13.03 8.13
N LEU A 123 5.66 12.81 7.90
CA LEU A 123 6.60 12.31 8.92
C LEU A 123 6.86 13.34 10.02
N ALA A 124 6.82 14.64 9.71
CA ALA A 124 6.99 15.71 10.68
C ALA A 124 5.85 15.81 11.70
N ILE A 125 4.70 15.17 11.45
CA ILE A 125 3.58 15.13 12.40
C ILE A 125 4.00 14.30 13.62
N PRO A 126 4.04 14.88 14.83
CA PRO A 126 4.47 14.19 16.04
C PRO A 126 3.75 12.85 16.22
N LEU A 127 4.51 11.84 16.62
CA LEU A 127 3.95 10.57 17.04
C LEU A 127 3.48 10.73 18.48
N SER A 128 2.18 10.66 18.70
CA SER A 128 1.64 10.45 20.05
C SER A 128 1.88 8.97 20.40
N LEU A 129 2.87 8.71 21.24
CA LEU A 129 3.09 7.38 21.80
C LEU A 129 2.03 7.17 22.89
N GLN A 130 1.00 6.39 22.60
CA GLN A 130 0.06 5.94 23.62
C GLN A 130 0.70 4.76 24.38
N SER A 131 0.63 4.81 25.70
CA SER A 131 1.02 3.68 26.57
C SER A 131 0.14 2.47 26.24
N PRO A 132 0.67 1.23 26.22
CA PRO A 132 -0.11 0.01 25.99
C PRO A 132 -1.29 -0.22 26.94
N GLN A 133 -1.41 0.55 28.04
CA GLN A 133 -2.40 0.32 29.10
C GLN A 133 -3.75 1.04 28.93
N GLU A 134 -3.94 1.95 27.97
CA GLU A 134 -5.18 2.74 27.89
C GLU A 134 -6.36 2.02 27.18
N ASP A 135 -6.12 0.92 26.48
CA ASP A 135 -7.17 0.24 25.71
C ASP A 135 -8.07 -0.70 26.56
N SER A 136 -7.71 -1.01 27.81
CA SER A 136 -8.50 -1.93 28.65
C SER A 136 -9.56 -1.27 29.54
N GLU A 137 -9.47 0.03 29.79
CA GLU A 137 -10.39 0.71 30.73
C GLU A 137 -11.68 1.23 30.09
N SER A 138 -11.77 1.28 28.75
CA SER A 138 -12.99 1.78 28.07
C SER A 138 -14.11 0.74 27.97
N LEU A 139 -13.87 -0.55 28.20
CA LEU A 139 -14.87 -1.61 27.99
C LEU A 139 -15.64 -2.01 29.26
N THR A 140 -15.27 -1.51 30.45
CA THR A 140 -15.90 -1.89 31.73
C THR A 140 -16.86 -0.85 32.31
N SER A 141 -17.01 0.34 31.70
CA SER A 141 -17.82 1.43 32.27
C SER A 141 -19.26 1.54 31.71
N GLN A 142 -19.74 0.55 30.95
CA GLN A 142 -21.14 0.53 30.44
C GLN A 142 -21.99 -0.64 30.97
N ALA A 143 -21.61 -1.26 32.08
CA ALA A 143 -22.42 -2.27 32.75
C ALA A 143 -22.52 -2.01 34.25
N VAL A 144 -23.34 -1.01 34.63
CA VAL A 144 -24.01 -0.94 35.94
C VAL A 144 -25.43 -0.43 35.73
#